data_AF-A0A8T3WA81-F1
#
_entry.id   AF-A0A8T3WA81-F1
#
_cell.length_a   1.000
_cell.length_b   1.000
_cell.length_c   1.000
_cell.angle_alpha   90.00
_cell.angle_beta   90.00
_cell.angle_gamma   90.00
#
_symmetry.space_group_name_H-M   'P 1'
#
loop_
_entity.id
_entity.type
_entity.pdbx_description
1 polymer ?
#
loop_
_entity_poly.entity_id
_entity_poly.type
_entity_poly.pdbx_seq_one_letter_code
_entity_poly.pdbx_strand_id
1 'polypeptide(L)'
;MYWAKIFTTKTEIVVAMCDDDMLDKVLDFKEKNVKIKVSKYFYGEHLVDEKVVLKLMGKATIGNLMGKNIVAVARKHGFISKENIINIDGIPHAQFVKLEEKR
;
A
#
# COMPACT_ATOMS: atom_id res chain seq x y z
N MET A 1 1.40 -13.68 2.82
CA MET A 1 0.63 -13.32 1.61
C MET A 1 0.23 -11.85 1.72
N TYR A 2 -0.39 -11.26 0.71
CA TYR A 2 -0.81 -9.85 0.73
C TYR A 2 -2.21 -9.69 0.17
N TRP A 3 -3.02 -8.84 0.78
CA TRP A 3 -4.24 -8.38 0.14
C TRP A 3 -3.90 -7.27 -0.83
N ALA A 4 -4.47 -7.33 -2.02
CA ALA A 4 -4.33 -6.32 -3.06
C ALA A 4 -5.68 -5.99 -3.68
N LYS A 5 -5.89 -4.70 -3.92
CA LYS A 5 -7.02 -4.17 -4.69
C LYS A 5 -6.51 -3.16 -5.70
N ILE A 6 -7.06 -3.20 -6.91
CA ILE A 6 -6.65 -2.34 -8.01
C ILE A 6 -7.80 -1.37 -8.30
N PHE A 7 -7.49 -0.09 -8.36
CA PHE A 7 -8.42 0.93 -8.83
C PHE A 7 -7.83 1.57 -10.08
N THR A 8 -8.62 1.62 -11.14
CA THR A 8 -8.21 2.23 -12.41
C THR A 8 -9.05 3.46 -12.67
N THR A 9 -8.40 4.57 -12.95
CA THR A 9 -9.04 5.78 -13.48
C THR A 9 -8.68 5.95 -14.96
N LYS A 10 -9.02 7.08 -15.57
CA LYS A 10 -8.63 7.36 -16.96
C LYS A 10 -7.12 7.48 -17.14
N THR A 11 -6.40 7.91 -16.12
CA THR A 11 -4.94 8.20 -16.19
C THR A 11 -4.12 7.41 -15.18
N GLU A 12 -4.74 6.92 -14.11
CA GLU A 12 -4.03 6.34 -12.97
C GLU A 12 -4.38 4.88 -12.75
N ILE A 13 -3.38 4.12 -12.30
CA ILE A 13 -3.54 2.78 -11.75
C ILE A 13 -3.11 2.83 -10.29
N VAL A 14 -4.07 2.72 -9.39
CA VAL A 14 -3.85 2.69 -7.94
C VAL A 14 -3.84 1.25 -7.46
N VAL A 15 -2.82 0.87 -6.71
CA VAL A 15 -2.79 -0.41 -5.98
C VAL A 15 -2.83 -0.15 -4.48
N ALA A 16 -3.86 -0.67 -3.82
CA ALA A 16 -3.95 -0.70 -2.37
C ALA A 16 -3.55 -2.09 -1.89
N MET A 17 -2.53 -2.18 -1.02
CA MET A 17 -1.98 -3.44 -0.55
C MET A 17 -1.76 -3.44 0.96
N CYS A 18 -2.09 -4.54 1.62
CA CYS A 18 -1.75 -4.74 3.03
C CYS A 18 -1.27 -6.16 3.32
N ASP A 19 -0.59 -6.33 4.46
CA ASP A 19 -0.26 -7.65 4.99
C ASP A 19 -1.56 -8.47 5.20
N ASP A 20 -1.48 -9.79 5.03
CA ASP A 20 -2.64 -10.68 5.10
C ASP A 20 -3.39 -10.63 6.43
N ASP A 21 -2.68 -10.35 7.52
CA ASP A 21 -3.22 -10.20 8.87
C ASP A 21 -3.82 -8.81 9.15
N MET A 22 -3.75 -7.85 8.22
CA MET A 22 -4.15 -6.46 8.49
C MET A 22 -5.62 -6.14 8.22
N LEU A 23 -6.34 -6.98 7.49
CA LEU A 23 -7.73 -6.69 7.12
C LEU A 23 -8.64 -6.46 8.33
N ASP A 24 -9.51 -5.46 8.19
CA ASP A 24 -10.50 -5.01 9.15
C ASP A 24 -9.97 -4.52 10.50
N LYS A 25 -8.64 -4.47 10.68
CA LYS A 25 -8.01 -3.79 11.82
C LYS A 25 -8.28 -2.28 11.77
N VAL A 26 -8.34 -1.68 12.95
CA VAL A 26 -8.45 -0.23 13.15
C VAL A 26 -7.23 0.23 13.92
N LEU A 27 -6.48 1.17 13.33
CA LEU A 27 -5.25 1.72 13.88
C LEU A 27 -5.49 3.15 14.39
N ASP A 28 -4.89 3.51 15.51
CA ASP A 28 -4.95 4.85 16.08
C ASP A 28 -3.80 5.73 15.58
N PHE A 29 -4.11 6.74 14.77
CA PHE A 29 -3.11 7.71 14.33
C PHE A 29 -3.13 8.94 15.24
N LYS A 30 -2.58 8.77 16.45
CA LYS A 30 -2.61 9.77 17.53
C LYS A 30 -2.10 11.15 17.11
N GLU A 31 -1.02 11.21 16.33
CA GLU A 31 -0.44 12.47 15.83
C GLU A 31 -1.42 13.30 14.99
N LYS A 32 -2.40 12.65 14.36
CA LYS A 32 -3.41 13.28 13.51
C LYS A 32 -4.80 13.27 14.14
N ASN A 33 -4.97 12.70 15.33
CA ASN A 33 -6.25 12.54 16.02
C ASN A 33 -7.33 11.87 15.13
N VAL A 34 -6.94 10.83 14.39
CA VAL A 34 -7.85 10.07 13.51
C VAL A 34 -7.64 8.57 13.66
N LYS A 35 -8.68 7.79 13.35
CA LYS A 35 -8.60 6.33 13.28
C LYS A 35 -8.57 5.88 11.83
N ILE A 36 -7.70 4.94 11.51
CA ILE A 36 -7.54 4.38 10.17
C ILE A 36 -8.06 2.94 10.18
N LYS A 37 -9.12 2.68 9.41
CA LYS A 37 -9.61 1.31 9.20
C LYS A 37 -8.97 0.72 7.95
N VAL A 38 -8.29 -0.41 8.10
CA VAL A 38 -7.78 -1.22 6.97
C VAL A 38 -8.95 -2.02 6.39
N SER A 39 -9.88 -1.31 5.75
CA SER A 39 -11.16 -1.89 5.37
C SER A 39 -11.00 -2.94 4.27
N LYS A 40 -11.74 -4.05 4.39
CA LYS A 40 -11.88 -5.03 3.31
C LYS A 40 -12.36 -4.41 2.00
N TYR A 41 -13.21 -3.38 2.09
CA TYR A 41 -13.68 -2.63 0.92
C TYR A 41 -12.53 -1.99 0.12
N PHE A 42 -11.50 -1.48 0.80
CA PHE A 42 -10.39 -0.77 0.15
C PHE A 42 -9.19 -1.68 -0.17
N TYR A 43 -8.87 -2.66 0.67
CA TYR A 43 -7.67 -3.50 0.50
C TYR A 43 -7.97 -4.95 0.08
N GLY A 44 -9.12 -5.50 0.45
CA GLY A 44 -9.35 -6.95 0.50
C GLY A 44 -10.08 -7.54 -0.70
N GLU A 45 -9.50 -7.40 -1.90
CA GLU A 45 -10.06 -8.03 -3.12
C GLU A 45 -9.35 -9.34 -3.47
N HIS A 46 -8.03 -9.31 -3.67
CA HIS A 46 -7.25 -10.49 -4.06
C HIS A 46 -6.17 -10.79 -3.03
N LEU A 47 -6.05 -12.07 -2.62
CA LEU A 47 -4.93 -12.55 -1.83
C LEU A 47 -3.82 -13.03 -2.77
N VAL A 48 -2.66 -12.39 -2.72
CA VAL A 48 -1.58 -12.55 -3.68
C VAL A 48 -0.23 -12.81 -3.01
N ASP A 49 0.73 -13.35 -3.77
CA ASP A 49 2.11 -13.55 -3.34
C ASP A 49 3.00 -12.32 -3.66
N GLU A 50 4.26 -12.35 -3.17
CA GLU A 50 5.24 -11.28 -3.41
C GLU A 50 5.50 -11.06 -4.92
N LYS A 51 5.50 -12.12 -5.72
CA LYS A 51 5.76 -12.03 -7.17
C LYS A 51 4.67 -11.24 -7.88
N VAL A 52 3.41 -11.43 -7.52
CA VAL A 52 2.27 -10.68 -8.04
C VAL A 52 2.29 -9.24 -7.50
N VAL A 53 2.60 -9.04 -6.22
CA VAL A 53 2.79 -7.70 -5.63
C VAL A 53 3.77 -6.85 -6.44
N LEU A 54 4.94 -7.39 -6.78
CA LEU A 54 5.95 -6.67 -7.57
C LEU A 54 5.45 -6.31 -8.98
N LYS A 55 4.73 -7.22 -9.63
CA LYS A 55 4.12 -6.96 -10.94
C LYS A 55 3.08 -5.83 -10.88
N LEU A 56 2.24 -5.85 -9.84
CA LEU A 56 1.19 -4.86 -9.64
C LEU A 56 1.79 -3.49 -9.31
N MET A 57 2.72 -3.41 -8.35
CA MET A 57 3.42 -2.16 -8.05
C MET A 57 4.21 -1.63 -9.24
N GLY A 58 4.79 -2.51 -10.06
CA GLY A 58 5.49 -2.15 -11.31
C GLY A 58 4.58 -1.40 -12.29
N LYS A 59 3.33 -1.84 -12.44
CA LYS A 59 2.33 -1.22 -13.34
C LYS A 59 1.58 -0.04 -12.73
N ALA A 60 1.54 0.04 -11.40
CA ALA A 60 0.80 1.08 -10.70
C ALA A 60 1.47 2.45 -10.89
N THR A 61 0.65 3.48 -11.03
CA THR A 61 1.09 4.87 -10.90
C THR A 61 1.07 5.30 -9.43
N ILE A 62 0.15 4.75 -8.62
CA ILE A 62 0.04 5.05 -7.19
C ILE A 62 0.00 3.76 -6.38
N GLY A 63 0.80 3.69 -5.32
CA GLY A 63 0.76 2.59 -4.36
C GLY A 63 0.38 3.08 -2.97
N ASN A 64 -0.55 2.38 -2.32
CA ASN A 64 -0.94 2.60 -0.93
C ASN A 64 -0.69 1.32 -0.14
N LEU A 65 0.30 1.36 0.77
CA LEU A 65 0.86 0.17 1.40
C LEU A 65 0.70 0.26 2.92
N MET A 66 0.14 -0.78 3.54
CA MET A 66 -0.09 -0.85 4.98
C MET A 66 0.39 -2.19 5.55
N GLY A 67 1.40 -2.18 6.41
CA GLY A 67 1.92 -3.41 7.03
C GLY A 67 3.43 -3.53 6.95
N LYS A 68 4.00 -4.29 7.88
CA LYS A 68 5.46 -4.48 8.02
C LYS A 68 6.05 -5.17 6.79
N ASN A 69 5.39 -6.22 6.30
CA ASN A 69 5.94 -7.03 5.23
C ASN A 69 5.81 -6.33 3.86
N ILE A 70 4.64 -5.75 3.56
CA ILE A 70 4.42 -5.07 2.28
C ILE A 70 5.29 -3.82 2.11
N VAL A 71 5.47 -3.03 3.18
CA VAL A 71 6.35 -1.87 3.17
C VAL A 71 7.82 -2.30 3.02
N ALA A 72 8.22 -3.41 3.64
CA ALA A 72 9.57 -3.95 3.48
C ALA A 72 9.83 -4.40 2.03
N VAL A 73 8.88 -5.07 1.38
CA VAL A 73 8.96 -5.46 -0.04
C VAL A 73 9.11 -4.23 -0.93
N ALA A 74 8.26 -3.22 -0.75
CA ALA A 74 8.30 -2.01 -1.56
C ALA A 74 9.64 -1.26 -1.41
N ARG A 75 10.18 -1.16 -0.19
CA ARG A 75 11.49 -0.55 0.06
C ARG A 75 12.63 -1.36 -0.56
N LYS A 76 12.63 -2.68 -0.37
CA LYS A 76 13.64 -3.60 -0.92
C LYS A 76 13.75 -3.49 -2.45
N HIS A 77 12.63 -3.25 -3.11
CA HIS A 77 12.56 -3.16 -4.57
C HIS A 77 12.54 -1.73 -5.13
N GLY A 78 12.80 -0.72 -4.29
CA GLY A 78 12.99 0.66 -4.74
C GLY A 78 11.72 1.41 -5.13
N PHE A 79 10.53 0.94 -4.74
CA PHE A 79 9.28 1.66 -4.95
C PHE A 79 9.11 2.83 -3.98
N ILE A 80 9.72 2.74 -2.81
CA ILE A 80 9.73 3.76 -1.76
C ILE A 80 11.12 3.84 -1.12
N SER A 81 11.42 4.98 -0.52
CA SER A 81 12.56 5.18 0.36
C SER A 81 12.12 5.25 1.83
N LYS A 82 13.10 5.33 2.76
CA LYS A 82 12.82 5.27 4.20
C LYS A 82 11.99 6.47 4.66
N GLU A 83 12.22 7.63 4.05
CA GLU A 83 11.53 8.88 4.32
C GLU A 83 10.06 8.89 3.86
N ASN A 84 9.64 7.94 3.01
CA ASN A 84 8.22 7.79 2.66
C ASN A 84 7.41 7.01 3.72
N ILE A 85 8.06 6.44 4.73
CA ILE A 85 7.42 5.56 5.71
C ILE A 85 6.98 6.37 6.93
N ILE A 86 5.68 6.31 7.23
CA ILE A 86 5.13 6.80 8.49
C ILE A 86 4.70 5.62 9.37
N ASN A 87 4.67 5.84 10.69
CA ASN A 87 4.23 4.83 11.65
C ASN A 87 2.84 5.19 12.17
N ILE A 88 1.91 4.25 12.08
CA ILE A 88 0.53 4.36 12.54
C ILE A 88 0.29 3.20 13.50
N ASP A 89 0.20 3.49 14.80
CA ASP A 89 -0.04 2.48 15.84
C ASP A 89 0.97 1.30 15.83
N GLY A 90 2.24 1.60 15.61
CA GLY A 90 3.30 0.59 15.48
C GLY A 90 3.35 -0.11 14.12
N ILE A 91 2.44 0.22 13.21
CA ILE A 91 2.36 -0.36 11.85
C ILE A 91 2.91 0.64 10.82
N PRO A 92 3.89 0.24 10.00
CA PRO A 92 4.40 1.10 8.96
C PRO A 92 3.39 1.23 7.81
N HIS A 93 3.30 2.43 7.30
CA HIS A 93 2.53 2.78 6.12
C HIS A 93 3.40 3.60 5.17
N ALA A 94 3.22 3.41 3.87
CA ALA A 94 3.91 4.18 2.86
C ALA A 94 3.05 4.35 1.62
N GLN A 95 3.32 5.42 0.88
CA GLN A 95 2.73 5.67 -0.43
C GLN A 95 3.81 6.04 -1.44
N PHE A 96 3.60 5.65 -2.69
CA PHE A 96 4.40 6.12 -3.81
C PHE A 96 3.49 6.68 -4.90
N VAL A 97 4.03 7.63 -5.67
CA VAL A 97 3.42 8.17 -6.89
C VAL A 97 4.50 8.20 -7.96
N LYS A 98 4.22 7.62 -9.12
CA LYS A 98 5.05 7.71 -10.32
C LYS A 98 4.48 8.81 -11.19
N LEU A 99 5.29 9.85 -11.40
CA LEU A 99 4.97 10.90 -12.35
C LEU A 99 5.50 10.47 -13.71
N GLU A 100 4.60 10.27 -14.68
CA GLU A 100 5.01 10.16 -16.07
C GLU A 100 5.11 11.57 -16.66
N GLU A 101 6.26 11.91 -17.25
CA GLU A 101 6.33 13.06 -18.14
C GLU A 101 5.46 12.76 -19.37
N LYS A 102 4.46 13.61 -19.62
CA LYS A 102 3.70 13.55 -20.88
C LYS A 102 4.71 13.69 -22.02
N ARG A 103 4.90 12.61 -22.79
CA ARG A 103 5.56 12.67 -24.09
C ARG A 103 4.75 13.50 -25.07
#